data_AF-A0A7W3UJW8-F1
#
_entry.id   AF-A0A7W3UJW8-F1
#
_cell.length_a   1.000
_cell.length_b   1.000
_cell.length_c   1.000
_cell.angle_alpha   90.00
_cell.angle_beta   90.00
_cell.angle_gamma   90.00
#
_symmetry.space_group_name_H-M   'P 1'
#
loop_
_entity.id
_entity.type
_entity.pdbx_description
1 polymer ?
#
loop_
_entity_poly.entity_id
_entity_poly.type
_entity_poly.pdbx_seq_one_letter_code
_entity_poly.pdbx_strand_id
1 'polypeptide(L)' 'MEDRELVMFWLAGDHQLAIQKGLTPTILANELKKKGYKDSLIKDFLNDFARDLNNDR' A
#
# COMPACT_ATOMS: atom_id res chain seq x y z
N MET A 1 -14.69 -0.25 -4.25
CA MET A 1 -13.67 0.68 -3.75
C MET A 1 -12.61 0.74 -4.81
N GLU A 2 -12.21 1.93 -5.26
CA GLU A 2 -11.19 2.06 -6.31
C GLU A 2 -9.80 1.78 -5.76
N ASP A 3 -8.88 1.29 -6.59
CA ASP A 3 -7.47 1.06 -6.23
C ASP A 3 -6.82 2.30 -5.59
N ARG A 4 -7.16 3.48 -6.12
CA ARG A 4 -6.71 4.77 -5.61
C ARG A 4 -7.18 5.02 -4.18
N GLU A 5 -8.39 4.60 -3.83
CA GLU A 5 -9.00 4.77 -2.52
C GLU A 5 -8.34 3.83 -1.50
N LEU A 6 -8.07 2.58 -1.89
CA LEU A 6 -7.29 1.62 -1.08
C LEU A 6 -5.91 2.17 -0.73
N VAL A 7 -5.22 2.78 -1.70
CA VAL A 7 -3.90 3.39 -1.48
C VAL A 7 -4.00 4.68 -0.67
N MET A 8 -5.13 5.40 -0.69
CA MET A 8 -5.32 6.54 0.21
C MET A 8 -5.45 6.10 1.68
N PHE A 9 -6.17 5.02 1.97
CA PHE A 9 -6.21 4.46 3.33
C PHE A 9 -4.81 4.04 3.81
N TRP A 10 -4.04 3.40 2.94
CA TRP A 10 -2.64 3.07 3.24
C TRP A 10 -1.82 4.31 3.59
N LEU A 11 -1.83 5.33 2.73
CA LEU A 11 -1.06 6.55 2.95
C LEU A 11 -1.55 7.39 4.14
N ALA A 12 -2.80 7.19 4.57
CA ALA A 12 -3.36 7.83 5.76
C ALA A 12 -2.97 7.11 7.07
N GLY A 13 -2.32 5.94 7.01
CA GLY A 13 -1.94 5.14 8.16
C GLY A 13 -2.94 4.04 8.53
N ASP A 14 -4.07 3.93 7.82
CA ASP A 14 -5.09 2.90 8.04
C ASP A 14 -4.73 1.60 7.31
N HIS A 15 -3.55 1.06 7.60
CA HIS A 15 -2.94 -0.07 6.88
C HIS A 15 -3.81 -1.35 6.95
N GLN A 16 -4.32 -1.69 8.15
CA GLN A 16 -5.20 -2.85 8.33
C GLN A 16 -6.48 -2.73 7.51
N LEU A 17 -7.11 -1.55 7.49
CA LEU A 17 -8.32 -1.33 6.72
C LEU A 17 -8.03 -1.45 5.21
N ALA A 18 -6.93 -0.86 4.74
CA ALA A 18 -6.52 -0.95 3.35
C ALA A 18 -6.33 -2.42 2.92
N ILE A 19 -5.63 -3.23 3.73
CA ILE A 19 -5.42 -4.66 3.50
C ILE A 19 -6.76 -5.42 3.52
N GLN A 20 -7.60 -5.23 4.54
CA GLN A 20 -8.92 -5.88 4.65
C GLN A 20 -9.84 -5.55 3.47
N LYS A 21 -9.72 -4.35 2.90
CA LYS A 21 -10.48 -3.92 1.72
C LYS A 21 -9.89 -4.41 0.40
N GLY A 22 -8.78 -5.15 0.42
CA GLY A 22 -8.20 -5.82 -0.73
C GLY A 22 -6.98 -5.13 -1.33
N LEU A 23 -6.33 -4.21 -0.61
CA LEU A 23 -5.05 -3.67 -1.05
C LEU A 23 -4.02 -4.79 -1.17
N THR A 24 -3.31 -4.82 -2.30
CA THR A 24 -2.20 -5.75 -2.55
C THR A 24 -0.91 -4.97 -2.83
N PRO A 25 0.27 -5.60 -2.66
CA PRO A 25 1.55 -4.98 -3.03
C PRO A 25 1.55 -4.45 -4.47
N THR A 26 0.94 -5.19 -5.40
CA THR A 26 0.85 -4.81 -6.82
C THR A 26 0.02 -3.55 -7.02
N ILE A 27 -1.13 -3.45 -6.35
CA ILE A 27 -2.00 -2.26 -6.41
C ILE A 27 -1.26 -1.05 -5.82
N LEU A 28 -0.64 -1.23 -4.64
CA LEU A 28 0.13 -0.18 -3.98
C LEU A 28 1.25 0.35 -4.87
N ALA A 29 2.07 -0.54 -5.44
CA ALA A 29 3.17 -0.15 -6.32
C ALA A 29 2.70 0.57 -7.59
N ASN A 30 1.66 0.05 -8.25
CA ASN A 30 1.15 0.62 -9.49
C ASN A 30 0.59 2.03 -9.30
N GLU A 31 -0.20 2.25 -8.25
CA GLU A 31 -0.78 3.57 -7.97
C GLU A 31 0.27 4.59 -7.52
N LEU A 32 1.24 4.18 -6.70
CA LEU A 32 2.36 5.06 -6.33
C LEU A 32 3.19 5.44 -7.56
N LYS A 33 3.45 4.50 -8.47
CA LYS A 33 4.16 4.77 -9.72
C LYS A 33 3.38 5.73 -10.62
N LYS A 34 2.05 5.56 -10.76
CA LYS A 34 1.18 6.50 -11.51
C LYS A 34 1.22 7.91 -10.93
N LYS A 35 1.39 8.05 -9.61
CA LYS A 35 1.54 9.34 -8.92
C LYS A 35 2.97 9.93 -9.01
N GLY A 36 3.91 9.23 -9.64
CA GLY A 36 5.29 9.72 -9.83
C GLY A 36 6.21 9.51 -8.63
N TYR A 37 5.88 8.61 -7.71
CA TYR A 37 6.78 8.24 -6.62
C TYR A 37 8.03 7.56 -7.16
N LYS A 38 9.18 7.83 -6.55
CA LYS A 38 10.46 7.19 -6.91
C LYS A 38 10.43 5.70 -6.51
N ASP A 39 11.06 4.86 -7.33
CA ASP A 39 11.13 3.41 -7.09
C ASP A 39 11.71 3.05 -5.71
N SER A 40 12.67 3.83 -5.19
CA SER A 40 13.22 3.64 -3.84
C SER A 40 12.15 3.77 -2.75
N LEU A 41 11.30 4.80 -2.86
CA LEU A 41 10.24 5.06 -1.91
C LEU A 41 9.09 4.04 -2.05
N ILE A 42 8.79 3.61 -3.29
CA ILE A 42 7.84 2.52 -3.52
C ILE A 42 8.33 1.25 -2.84
N LYS A 43 9.63 0.93 -2.95
CA LYS A 43 10.22 -0.22 -2.27
C LYS A 43 10.08 -0.13 -0.74
N ASP A 44 10.24 1.05 -0.17
CA ASP A 44 10.05 1.26 1.28
C ASP A 44 8.59 0.99 1.68
N PHE A 45 7.61 1.54 0.95
CA PHE A 45 6.19 1.25 1.18
C PHE A 45 5.86 -0.25 1.06
N LEU A 46 6.48 -0.96 0.11
CA LEU A 46 6.30 -2.40 -0.05
C LEU A 46 6.91 -3.21 1.10
N ASN A 47 8.04 -2.76 1.65
CA ASN A 47 8.64 -3.39 2.82
C ASN A 47 7.75 -3.21 4.05
N ASP A 48 7.22 -2.00 4.25
CA ASP A 48 6.28 -1.73 5.35
C ASP A 48 5.00 -2.57 5.20
N PHE A 49 4.48 -2.68 3.98
CA PHE A 49 3.37 -3.57 3.65
C PHE A 49 3.63 -5.03 4.02
N ALA A 50 4.82 -5.55 3.70
CA ALA A 50 5.21 -6.90 4.07
C ALA A 50 5.39 -7.08 5.58
N ARG A 51 5.81 -6.04 6.31
CA ARG A 51 5.92 -6.09 7.77
C ARG A 51 4.55 -6.14 8.44
N ASP A 52 3.61 -5.32 7.98
CA ASP A 52 2.26 -5.29 8.54
C ASP A 52 1.52 -6.61 8.32
N LEU A 53 1.67 -7.23 7.15
CA LEU A 53 1.13 -8.57 6.91
C LEU A 53 1.69 -9.66 7.84
N ASN A 54 2.93 -9.50 8.31
CA ASN A 54 3.54 -10.45 9.23
C ASN A 54 3.19 -10.18 10.71
N ASN A 55 2.83 -8.94 11.05
CA ASN A 55 2.43 -8.56 12.42
C ASN A 55 0.94 -8.87 12.70
N ASP A 56 0.10 -8.96 11.67
CA ASP A 56 -1.30 -9.38 11.78
C ASP A 56 -1.49 -10.92 11.87
N ARG A 57 -0.38 -11.67 11.89
CA ARG A 57 -0.35 -13.15 12.00
C ARG A 57 -0.06 -13.62 13.42
#